data_AF-A0A351FU91-F1
#
_entry.id   AF-A0A351FU91-F1
#
_cell.length_a   1.000
_cell.length_b   1.000
_cell.length_c   1.000
_cell.angle_alpha   90.00
_cell.angle_beta   90.00
_cell.angle_gamma   90.00
#
_symmetry.space_group_name_H-M   'P 1'
#
loop_
_entity.id
_entity.type
_entity.pdbx_description
1 polymer ?
#
loop_
_entity_poly.entity_id
_entity_poly.type
_entity_poly.pdbx_seq_one_letter_code
_entity_poly.pdbx_strand_id
1 'polypeptide(L)'
;MYYIDPHIHMVSRTTDDYETLAKMGCIAMSEPAFWAGFDRGSVESFRDYFRQLTEFEPQRAAQYGIQHYTWLCINAKEAENVE
;
A
#
# COMPACT_ATOMS: atom_id res chain seq x y z
N MET A 1 -21.42 0.70 -9.96
CA MET A 1 -21.69 0.23 -8.59
C MET A 1 -20.49 0.58 -7.76
N TYR A 2 -20.65 1.04 -6.52
CA TYR A 2 -19.50 1.34 -5.66
C TYR A 2 -19.00 0.09 -4.95
N TYR A 3 -17.69 -0.02 -4.75
CA TYR A 3 -17.07 -1.15 -4.06
C TYR A 3 -15.86 -0.73 -3.22
N ILE A 4 -15.44 -1.65 -2.35
CA ILE A 4 -14.23 -1.55 -1.54
C ILE A 4 -13.28 -2.65 -2.02
N ASP A 5 -12.03 -2.32 -2.31
CA ASP A 5 -11.01 -3.32 -2.60
C ASP A 5 -10.40 -3.84 -1.28
N PRO A 6 -10.61 -5.11 -0.90
CA PRO A 6 -10.15 -5.61 0.39
C PRO A 6 -8.64 -5.87 0.43
N HIS A 7 -7.95 -5.96 -0.71
CA HIS A 7 -6.53 -6.32 -0.78
C HIS A 7 -5.89 -5.80 -2.06
N ILE A 8 -5.15 -4.69 -1.96
CA ILE A 8 -4.38 -4.13 -3.07
C ILE A 8 -3.09 -3.45 -2.58
N HIS A 9 -1.99 -3.59 -3.33
CA HIS A 9 -0.69 -3.01 -2.94
C HIS A 9 -0.38 -1.76 -3.76
N MET A 10 -0.86 -0.59 -3.33
CA MET A 10 -0.68 0.66 -4.07
C MET A 10 0.75 1.17 -4.10
N VAL A 11 1.59 0.81 -3.12
CA VAL A 11 3.04 1.06 -3.16
C VAL A 11 3.69 0.56 -4.47
N SER A 12 3.11 -0.47 -5.10
CA SER A 12 3.57 -1.09 -6.34
C SER A 12 2.83 -0.64 -7.61
N ARG A 13 1.95 0.35 -7.47
CA ARG A 13 1.03 0.84 -8.50
C ARG A 13 1.31 2.29 -8.88
N THR A 14 0.84 2.68 -10.06
CA THR A 14 0.96 4.05 -10.55
C THR A 14 -0.25 4.88 -10.17
N THR A 15 -0.14 6.18 -10.41
CA THR A 15 -1.26 7.11 -10.25
C THR A 15 -2.41 6.82 -11.23
N ASP A 16 -2.13 6.26 -12.40
CA ASP A 16 -3.15 5.87 -13.39
C ASP A 16 -4.03 4.72 -12.89
N ASP A 17 -3.47 3.84 -12.05
CA ASP A 17 -4.23 2.77 -11.39
C ASP A 17 -5.30 3.37 -10.46
N TYR A 18 -4.98 4.43 -9.68
CA TYR A 18 -5.96 5.12 -8.84
C TYR A 18 -7.08 5.77 -9.66
N GLU A 19 -6.74 6.42 -10.77
CA GLU A 19 -7.73 7.01 -11.66
C GLU A 19 -8.69 5.94 -12.24
N THR A 20 -8.12 4.80 -12.63
CA THR A 20 -8.88 3.66 -13.15
C THR A 20 -9.79 3.08 -12.09
N LEU A 21 -9.30 2.86 -10.86
CA LEU A 21 -10.07 2.36 -9.72
C LEU A 21 -11.26 3.29 -9.41
N ALA A 22 -11.03 4.60 -9.38
CA ALA A 22 -12.08 5.58 -9.17
C ALA A 22 -13.15 5.54 -10.28
N LYS A 23 -12.74 5.46 -11.55
CA LYS A 23 -13.66 5.29 -12.71
C LYS A 23 -14.51 4.02 -12.61
N MET A 24 -13.97 2.95 -12.04
CA MET A 24 -14.69 1.69 -11.85
C MET A 24 -15.60 1.70 -10.61
N GLY A 25 -15.53 2.73 -9.76
CA GLY A 25 -16.35 2.88 -8.58
C GLY A 25 -15.72 2.39 -7.27
N CYS A 26 -14.39 2.21 -7.23
CA CYS A 26 -13.70 1.98 -5.96
C CYS A 26 -13.81 3.23 -5.08
N ILE A 27 -14.27 3.09 -3.85
CA ILE A 27 -14.41 4.21 -2.89
C ILE A 27 -13.50 4.07 -1.67
N ALA A 28 -12.98 2.86 -1.44
CA ALA A 28 -12.03 2.59 -0.36
C ALA A 28 -11.19 1.35 -0.71
N MET A 29 -10.01 1.26 -0.12
CA MET A 29 -9.12 0.11 -0.30
C MET A 29 -8.35 -0.23 0.97
N SER A 30 -7.95 -1.49 1.06
CA SER A 30 -7.12 -2.04 2.12
C SER A 30 -5.78 -2.50 1.54
N GLU A 31 -4.68 -1.88 1.98
CA GLU A 31 -3.30 -2.17 1.57
C GLU A 31 -2.52 -2.89 2.68
N PRO A 32 -2.26 -4.21 2.52
CA PRO A 32 -1.40 -4.95 3.42
C PRO A 32 0.09 -4.78 3.09
N ALA A 33 0.95 -5.20 4.03
CA ALA A 33 2.39 -5.14 3.85
C ALA A 33 2.89 -5.84 2.58
N PHE A 34 3.87 -5.24 1.93
CA PHE A 34 4.38 -5.59 0.63
C PHE A 34 5.89 -5.79 0.66
N TRP A 35 6.34 -6.86 -0.01
CA TRP A 35 7.75 -7.13 -0.24
C TRP A 35 8.22 -6.41 -1.49
N ALA A 36 9.26 -5.58 -1.36
CA ALA A 36 9.78 -4.74 -2.45
C ALA A 36 10.50 -5.51 -3.57
N GLY A 37 10.60 -6.84 -3.48
CA GLY A 37 11.36 -7.69 -4.40
C GLY A 37 12.81 -7.93 -3.96
N PHE A 38 13.18 -7.44 -2.79
CA PHE A 38 14.48 -7.60 -2.14
C PHE A 38 14.33 -7.35 -0.64
N ASP A 39 15.29 -7.83 0.15
CA ASP A 39 15.27 -7.64 1.60
C ASP A 39 15.74 -6.23 1.95
N ARG A 40 14.93 -5.53 2.73
CA ARG A 40 15.30 -4.21 3.23
C ARG A 40 16.47 -4.35 4.20
N GLY A 41 17.63 -3.83 3.81
CA GLY A 41 18.88 -4.00 4.55
C GLY A 41 19.07 -3.12 5.81
N SER A 42 18.07 -2.31 6.18
CA SER A 42 18.16 -1.43 7.36
C SER A 42 16.79 -1.13 7.97
N VAL A 43 16.79 -0.75 9.25
CA VAL A 43 15.58 -0.32 9.97
C VAL A 43 15.00 0.95 9.33
N GLU A 44 15.87 1.83 8.83
CA GLU A 44 15.53 3.06 8.13
C GLU A 44 14.70 2.78 6.87
N SER A 45 15.05 1.73 6.12
CA SER A 45 14.27 1.31 4.95
C SER A 45 12.85 0.88 5.31
N PHE A 46 12.65 0.18 6.44
CA PHE A 46 11.32 -0.14 6.93
C PHE A 46 10.56 1.12 7.39
N ARG A 47 11.26 2.04 8.06
CA ARG A 47 10.68 3.32 8.48
C ARG A 47 10.15 4.13 7.29
N ASP A 48 10.95 4.26 6.23
CA ASP A 48 10.54 4.99 5.03
C ASP A 48 9.37 4.29 4.31
N TYR A 49 9.37 2.96 4.27
CA TYR A 49 8.25 2.18 3.76
C TYR A 49 6.95 2.43 4.55
N PHE A 50 7.01 2.44 5.88
CA PHE A 50 5.83 2.73 6.70
C PHE A 50 5.33 4.16 6.51
N ARG A 51 6.24 5.14 6.36
CA ARG A 51 5.85 6.51 6.00
C ARG A 51 5.17 6.58 4.64
N GLN A 52 5.62 5.80 3.66
CA GLN A 52 4.92 5.72 2.37
C GLN A 52 3.48 5.25 2.57
N LEU A 53 3.25 4.21 3.36
CA LEU A 53 1.90 3.68 3.62
C LEU A 53 1.01 4.61 4.44
N THR A 54 1.56 5.34 5.41
CA THR A 54 0.75 6.13 6.36
C THR A 54 0.64 7.61 6.02
N GLU A 55 1.61 8.17 5.30
CA GLU A 55 1.63 9.58 4.93
C GLU A 55 1.33 9.76 3.44
N PHE A 56 2.03 9.04 2.57
CA PHE A 56 1.99 9.27 1.12
C PHE A 56 0.78 8.61 0.45
N GLU A 57 0.55 7.32 0.65
CA GLU A 57 -0.54 6.59 -0.02
C GLU A 57 -1.93 7.15 0.31
N PRO A 58 -2.25 7.53 1.57
CA PRO A 58 -3.55 8.14 1.86
C PRO A 58 -3.75 9.48 1.17
N GLN A 59 -2.69 10.31 1.08
CA GLN A 59 -2.75 11.58 0.36
C GLN A 59 -2.89 11.35 -1.15
N ARG A 60 -2.20 10.35 -1.71
CA ARG A 60 -2.30 9.98 -3.13
C ARG A 60 -3.69 9.46 -3.47
N ALA A 61 -4.25 8.55 -2.67
CA ALA A 61 -5.59 8.02 -2.85
C ALA A 61 -6.69 9.10 -2.74
N ALA A 62 -6.54 10.04 -1.79
CA ALA A 62 -7.49 11.12 -1.56
C ALA A 62 -7.66 12.05 -2.79
N GLN A 63 -6.65 12.20 -3.64
CA GLN A 63 -6.74 12.96 -4.90
C GLN A 63 -7.79 12.38 -5.86
N TYR A 64 -8.13 11.10 -5.70
CA TYR A 64 -9.11 10.37 -6.49
C TYR A 64 -10.41 10.06 -5.72
N GLY A 65 -10.56 10.62 -4.52
CA GLY A 65 -11.74 10.37 -3.66
C GLY A 65 -11.79 8.95 -3.07
N ILE A 66 -10.66 8.25 -3.02
CA ILE A 66 -10.57 6.88 -2.47
C ILE A 66 -9.99 6.94 -1.04
N GLN A 67 -10.67 6.28 -0.10
CA GLN A 67 -10.14 6.09 1.26
C GLN A 67 -9.13 4.95 1.29
N HIS A 68 -7.89 5.24 1.69
CA HIS A 68 -6.84 4.24 1.83
C HIS A 68 -6.69 3.82 3.28
N TYR A 69 -6.73 2.51 3.53
CA TYR A 69 -6.43 1.91 4.83
C TYR A 69 -5.23 0.99 4.66
N THR A 70 -4.29 1.03 5.60
CA THR A 70 -3.10 0.18 5.56
C THR A 70 -2.98 -0.72 6.78
N TRP A 71 -2.43 -1.91 6.57
CA TRP A 71 -2.06 -2.84 7.63
C TRP A 71 -0.55 -2.86 7.79
N LEU A 72 -0.06 -2.18 8.81
CA LEU A 72 1.36 -2.08 9.14
C LEU A 72 1.88 -3.41 9.70
N CYS A 73 2.66 -4.14 8.89
CA CYS A 73 3.38 -5.34 9.30
C CYS A 73 4.62 -5.56 8.41
N ILE A 74 5.38 -6.61 8.72
CA ILE A 74 6.50 -7.08 7.90
C ILE A 74 5.97 -8.20 7.01
N ASN A 75 6.30 -8.17 5.71
CA ASN A 75 5.95 -9.27 4.81
C ASN A 75 6.74 -10.52 5.21
N ALA A 76 6.11 -11.71 5.20
CA ALA A 76 6.77 -12.95 5.59
C ALA A 76 8.03 -13.27 4.75
N LYS A 77 8.15 -12.74 3.52
CA LYS A 77 9.37 -12.88 2.70
C LYS A 77 10.56 -12.08 3.22
N GLU A 78 10.31 -11.09 4.07
CA GLU A 78 11.33 -10.27 4.74
C GLU A 78 11.50 -10.66 6.21
N ALA A 79 10.69 -11.62 6.67
CA ALA A 79 10.86 -12.24 7.96
C ALA A 79 11.91 -13.35 7.81
N GLU A 80 13.18 -12.96 7.93
CA GLU A 80 14.27 -13.93 8.05
C GLU A 80 14.05 -14.79 9.30
N ASN A 81 14.02 -16.11 9.13
CA ASN A 81 14.16 -17.01 10.25
C ASN A 81 15.64 -17.14 10.56
N VAL A 82 16.10 -16.43 11.59
CA VAL A 82 17.50 -16.45 12.05
C VAL A 82 17.87 -17.72 12.84
N GLU A 83 16.99 -18.73 12.87
CA GLU A 83 17.19 -20.05 13.50
C GLU A 83 16.93 -21.23 12.55
#